data_AF-A0A8C3RKK6-F1
#
_entry.id   AF-A0A8C3RKK6-F1
#
_cell.length_a   1.000
_cell.length_b   1.000
_cell.length_c   1.000
_cell.angle_alpha   90.00
_cell.angle_beta   90.00
_cell.angle_gamma   90.00
#
_symmetry.space_group_name_H-M   'P 1'
#
loop_
_entity.id
_entity.type
_entity.pdbx_description
1 polymer ?
#
loop_
_entity_poly.entity_id
_entity_poly.type
_entity_poly.pdbx_seq_one_letter_code
_entity_poly.pdbx_strand_id
1 'polypeptide(L)'
;MARGSLPRYLLLLAQENLEFRLPEIKSLLSLCGGQFSSQQEIRINSPFWILNIPSEEMARGLMKRTVCAKSIFELWGQGKSAEELYTSLKNYPMEKMVLYLQSNSTYKIHIHAFNKTLTQEEKIKRIDALEFLPFEGKVNLKNPEHIFWILEDYGMDPNNIPEEPLDLYFGRWIADGQRELIESYSVKRRHFIGNTSMDACLSFIMANHGRVKANDVVFDPFVGTGGLLISSARFGAYVCGTDIDYNTVHGLGKASRKNQKWRGPDENIRANLRQYGLEKYYLDALVSDASKPIWRKGMLFDAIITDPPYGIREATRRTGSQKEILKATERGTENHISISSNYHLSDIFFDLLNSAAEYLVMGGRLVYWLPVYKPEYTEEIIPRHPCLKLISNCEQMLSSHTSRRLITMEKVKEFEDKDQYSHLLDYQSLLYKGHNSFREKYFSGVTKRIAKEEKENQK
;
A
#
# COMPACT_ATOMS: atom_id res chain seq x y z
N MET A 1 -31.58 13.37 21.31
CA MET A 1 -31.48 12.80 19.95
C MET A 1 -30.92 11.41 20.08
N ALA A 2 -31.69 10.38 19.74
CA ALA A 2 -31.21 9.00 19.78
C ALA A 2 -30.01 8.86 18.83
N ARG A 3 -28.86 8.41 19.34
CA ARG A 3 -27.73 8.03 18.48
C ARG A 3 -28.19 6.81 17.67
N GLY A 4 -28.69 7.02 16.45
CA GLY A 4 -28.96 5.93 15.53
C GLY A 4 -27.70 5.09 15.34
N SER A 5 -27.85 3.77 15.23
CA SER A 5 -26.72 2.90 14.90
C SER A 5 -26.15 3.31 13.55
N LEU A 6 -24.81 3.41 13.48
CA LEU A 6 -24.12 3.73 12.23
C LEU A 6 -24.46 2.66 11.17
N PRO A 7 -24.64 3.06 9.89
CA PRO A 7 -24.84 2.09 8.81
C PRO A 7 -23.69 1.08 8.73
N ARG A 8 -24.05 -0.18 8.50
CA ARG A 8 -23.12 -1.30 8.36
C ARG A 8 -22.81 -1.51 6.88
N TYR A 9 -21.54 -1.61 6.55
CA TYR A 9 -21.04 -1.93 5.23
C TYR A 9 -20.19 -3.19 5.28
N LEU A 10 -20.27 -4.01 4.25
CA LEU A 10 -19.44 -5.20 4.08
C LEU A 10 -18.42 -4.94 2.98
N LEU A 11 -17.13 -5.10 3.29
CA LEU A 11 -16.06 -5.15 2.30
C LEU A 11 -15.83 -6.60 1.88
N LEU A 12 -15.80 -6.83 0.58
CA LEU A 12 -15.16 -7.99 -0.02
C LEU A 12 -13.72 -7.62 -0.36
N LEU A 13 -12.76 -8.25 0.31
CA LEU A 13 -11.34 -7.98 0.22
C LEU A 13 -10.63 -8.97 -0.71
N ALA A 14 -9.51 -8.52 -1.27
CA ALA A 14 -8.57 -9.42 -1.91
C ALA A 14 -7.86 -10.31 -0.87
N GLN A 15 -7.54 -11.53 -1.30
CA GLN A 15 -6.79 -12.51 -0.52
C GLN A 15 -5.30 -12.46 -0.86
N GLU A 16 -4.79 -11.24 -0.86
CA GLU A 16 -3.40 -10.87 -1.15
C GLU A 16 -3.03 -9.75 -0.17
N ASN A 17 -1.75 -9.62 0.18
CA ASN A 17 -1.27 -8.50 1.01
C ASN A 17 -2.10 -8.31 2.29
N LEU A 18 -2.41 -9.39 3.03
CA LEU A 18 -3.37 -9.39 4.13
C LEU A 18 -3.06 -8.35 5.22
N GLU A 19 -1.78 -8.18 5.56
CA GLU A 19 -1.34 -7.23 6.59
C GLU A 19 -1.52 -5.75 6.18
N PHE A 20 -1.66 -5.47 4.89
CA PHE A 20 -1.80 -4.11 4.35
C PHE A 20 -3.25 -3.62 4.35
N ARG A 21 -4.22 -4.56 4.40
CA ARG A 21 -5.65 -4.24 4.27
C ARG A 21 -6.12 -3.30 5.37
N LEU A 22 -5.84 -3.62 6.63
CA LEU A 22 -6.28 -2.80 7.77
C LEU A 22 -5.65 -1.39 7.76
N PRO A 23 -4.32 -1.24 7.62
CA PRO A 23 -3.70 0.08 7.54
C PRO A 23 -4.12 0.92 6.33
N GLU A 24 -4.34 0.28 5.16
CA GLU A 24 -4.86 0.99 3.97
C GLU A 24 -6.26 1.54 4.25
N ILE A 25 -7.20 0.68 4.70
CA ILE A 25 -8.59 1.06 5.00
C ILE A 25 -8.65 2.16 6.06
N LYS A 26 -7.83 2.06 7.12
CA LYS A 26 -7.71 3.11 8.15
C LYS A 26 -7.27 4.45 7.57
N SER A 27 -6.27 4.43 6.69
CA SER A 27 -5.72 5.65 6.07
C SER A 27 -6.73 6.30 5.11
N LEU A 28 -7.47 5.49 4.35
CA LEU A 28 -8.51 5.96 3.44
C LEU A 28 -9.75 6.51 4.16
N LEU A 29 -10.20 5.87 5.24
CA LEU A 29 -11.27 6.42 6.08
C LEU A 29 -10.88 7.79 6.66
N SER A 30 -9.64 7.90 7.14
CA SER A 30 -9.10 9.16 7.67
C SER A 30 -9.01 10.27 6.60
N LEU A 31 -8.78 9.91 5.34
CA LEU A 31 -8.82 10.85 4.22
C LEU A 31 -10.23 11.36 3.91
N CYS A 32 -11.25 10.54 4.14
CA CYS A 32 -12.66 10.91 3.96
C CYS A 32 -13.24 11.63 5.19
N GLY A 33 -12.42 12.00 6.18
CA GLY A 33 -12.86 12.63 7.44
C GLY A 33 -13.50 11.65 8.44
N GLY A 34 -13.45 10.35 8.17
CA GLY A 34 -13.93 9.30 9.07
C GLY A 34 -12.89 8.87 10.09
N GLN A 35 -13.36 8.16 11.13
CA GLN A 35 -12.50 7.48 12.09
C GLN A 35 -12.82 5.98 12.10
N PHE A 36 -11.78 5.16 12.16
CA PHE A 36 -11.94 3.73 12.33
C PHE A 36 -12.33 3.43 13.79
N SER A 37 -13.47 2.78 14.01
CA SER A 37 -13.94 2.44 15.35
C SER A 37 -13.17 1.23 15.91
N SER A 38 -12.64 1.36 17.13
CA SER A 38 -11.94 0.27 17.84
C SER A 38 -12.83 -0.90 18.22
N GLN A 39 -14.16 -0.74 18.15
CA GLN A 39 -15.14 -1.78 18.49
C GLN A 39 -15.43 -2.74 17.32
N GLN A 40 -14.79 -2.56 16.16
CA GLN A 40 -14.98 -3.42 14.99
C GLN A 40 -14.14 -4.69 15.11
N GLU A 41 -14.77 -5.86 14.93
CA GLU A 41 -14.06 -7.14 14.86
C GLU A 41 -13.15 -7.16 13.62
N ILE A 42 -11.87 -7.47 13.81
CA ILE A 42 -10.88 -7.52 12.73
C ILE A 42 -10.54 -8.98 12.45
N ARG A 43 -11.08 -9.53 11.37
CA ARG A 43 -10.75 -10.89 10.90
C ARG A 43 -9.68 -10.80 9.80
N ILE A 44 -8.41 -10.76 10.19
CA ILE A 44 -7.26 -10.52 9.28
C ILE A 44 -7.19 -11.53 8.12
N ASN A 45 -7.69 -12.75 8.29
CA ASN A 45 -7.67 -13.77 7.24
C ASN A 45 -8.97 -13.81 6.41
N SER A 46 -10.07 -13.28 6.92
CA SER A 46 -11.35 -13.35 6.21
C SER A 46 -11.33 -12.44 4.97
N PRO A 47 -11.95 -12.87 3.85
CA PRO A 47 -12.20 -11.99 2.71
C PRO A 47 -13.33 -11.00 3.00
N PHE A 48 -14.08 -11.20 4.08
CA PHE A 48 -15.23 -10.39 4.45
C PHE A 48 -14.91 -9.54 5.67
N TRP A 49 -15.19 -8.25 5.58
CA TRP A 49 -14.99 -7.35 6.71
C TRP A 49 -16.12 -6.35 6.84
N ILE A 50 -16.79 -6.39 7.99
CA ILE A 50 -17.88 -5.48 8.31
C ILE A 50 -17.32 -4.21 8.96
N LEU A 51 -17.65 -3.07 8.37
CA LEU A 51 -17.31 -1.75 8.86
C LEU A 51 -18.57 -0.96 9.17
N ASN A 52 -18.49 -0.12 10.20
CA ASN A 52 -19.48 0.92 10.45
C ASN A 52 -18.97 2.21 9.82
N ILE A 53 -19.63 2.65 8.74
CA ILE A 53 -19.25 3.87 8.00
C ILE A 53 -20.41 4.88 8.12
N PRO A 54 -20.15 6.16 8.42
CA PRO A 54 -21.21 7.16 8.64
C PRO A 54 -22.12 7.41 7.43
N SER A 55 -21.61 7.24 6.20
CA SER A 55 -22.36 7.56 4.98
C SER A 55 -21.93 6.72 3.77
N GLU A 56 -22.84 6.59 2.80
CA GLU A 56 -22.54 5.95 1.50
C GLU A 56 -21.49 6.74 0.72
N GLU A 57 -21.49 8.07 0.83
CA GLU A 57 -20.47 8.91 0.20
C GLU A 57 -19.06 8.56 0.69
N MET A 58 -18.89 8.33 1.99
CA MET A 58 -17.61 7.91 2.56
C MET A 58 -17.21 6.51 2.09
N ALA A 59 -18.17 5.57 2.03
CA ALA A 59 -17.94 4.25 1.44
C ALA A 59 -17.44 4.36 -0.01
N ARG A 60 -18.10 5.17 -0.84
CA ARG A 60 -17.67 5.45 -2.23
C ARG A 60 -16.31 6.12 -2.28
N GLY A 61 -16.04 7.07 -1.37
CA GLY A 61 -14.76 7.75 -1.25
C GLY A 61 -13.60 6.80 -0.99
N LEU A 62 -13.80 5.82 -0.11
CA LEU A 62 -12.83 4.76 0.16
C LEU A 62 -12.61 3.87 -1.08
N MET A 63 -13.70 3.45 -1.74
CA MET A 63 -13.61 2.54 -2.88
C MET A 63 -12.94 3.16 -4.12
N LYS A 64 -13.00 4.49 -4.27
CA LYS A 64 -12.27 5.23 -5.32
C LYS A 64 -10.74 5.10 -5.26
N ARG A 65 -10.18 4.48 -4.22
CA ARG A 65 -8.72 4.43 -3.99
C ARG A 65 -8.17 3.10 -3.54
N THR A 66 -8.92 2.33 -2.77
CA THR A 66 -8.43 1.05 -2.23
C THR A 66 -8.07 0.10 -3.36
N VAL A 67 -6.90 -0.53 -3.24
CA VAL A 67 -6.51 -1.66 -4.08
C VAL A 67 -6.59 -3.00 -3.33
N CYS A 68 -6.78 -2.96 -2.00
CA CYS A 68 -7.01 -4.15 -1.18
C CYS A 68 -8.46 -4.63 -1.20
N ALA A 69 -9.45 -3.74 -1.33
CA ALA A 69 -10.86 -4.15 -1.46
C ALA A 69 -11.27 -4.37 -2.92
N LYS A 70 -12.09 -5.39 -3.15
CA LYS A 70 -12.72 -5.67 -4.44
C LYS A 70 -14.02 -4.90 -4.58
N SER A 71 -14.89 -4.96 -3.58
CA SER A 71 -16.21 -4.31 -3.60
C SER A 71 -16.67 -3.97 -2.19
N ILE A 72 -17.57 -2.99 -2.07
CA ILE A 72 -18.29 -2.67 -0.82
C ILE A 72 -19.79 -2.74 -1.02
N PHE A 73 -20.48 -3.22 0.01
CA PHE A 73 -21.92 -3.42 0.04
C PHE A 73 -22.53 -2.72 1.25
N GLU A 74 -23.68 -2.09 1.10
CA GLU A 74 -24.54 -1.79 2.25
C GLU A 74 -25.12 -3.11 2.76
N LEU A 75 -24.79 -3.45 4.01
CA LEU A 75 -25.14 -4.74 4.59
C LEU A 75 -26.58 -4.71 5.11
N TRP A 76 -27.43 -5.52 4.52
CA TRP A 76 -28.83 -5.65 4.92
C TRP A 76 -29.04 -6.83 5.87
N GLY A 77 -28.38 -7.96 5.61
CA GLY A 77 -28.49 -9.15 6.44
C GLY A 77 -27.18 -9.91 6.56
N GLN A 78 -27.02 -10.57 7.70
CA GLN A 78 -25.93 -11.51 7.99
C GLN A 78 -26.48 -12.68 8.83
N GLY A 79 -25.97 -13.89 8.59
CA GLY A 79 -26.23 -15.05 9.44
C GLY A 79 -25.19 -16.16 9.22
N LYS A 80 -25.14 -17.14 10.12
CA LYS A 80 -24.34 -18.37 9.96
C LYS A 80 -25.14 -19.51 9.32
N SER A 81 -26.43 -19.31 9.15
CA SER A 81 -27.33 -20.20 8.41
C SER A 81 -28.29 -19.38 7.56
N ALA A 82 -28.99 -20.04 6.65
CA ALA A 82 -30.02 -19.41 5.83
C ALA A 82 -31.13 -18.79 6.70
N GLU A 83 -31.58 -19.49 7.74
CA GLU A 83 -32.61 -19.01 8.67
C GLU A 83 -32.17 -17.76 9.44
N GLU A 84 -30.91 -17.74 9.90
CA GLU A 84 -30.35 -16.57 10.57
C GLU A 84 -30.27 -15.37 9.61
N LEU A 85 -29.82 -15.59 8.37
CA LEU A 85 -29.78 -14.54 7.35
C LEU A 85 -31.18 -13.98 7.08
N TYR A 86 -32.19 -14.84 6.90
CA TYR A 86 -33.57 -14.40 6.63
C TYR A 86 -34.16 -13.63 7.80
N THR A 87 -33.87 -14.06 9.04
CA THR A 87 -34.27 -13.34 10.25
C THR A 87 -33.61 -11.96 10.30
N SER A 88 -32.32 -11.90 9.98
CA SER A 88 -31.53 -10.66 9.89
C SER A 88 -32.13 -9.69 8.85
N LEU A 89 -32.52 -10.20 7.68
CA LEU A 89 -33.14 -9.43 6.61
C LEU A 89 -34.52 -8.89 6.98
N LYS A 90 -35.37 -9.69 7.64
CA LYS A 90 -36.68 -9.26 8.12
C LYS A 90 -36.59 -8.15 9.18
N ASN A 91 -35.51 -8.13 9.95
CA ASN A 91 -35.25 -7.11 10.96
C ASN A 91 -34.61 -5.83 10.39
N TYR A 92 -34.18 -5.84 9.14
CA TYR A 92 -33.63 -4.65 8.51
C TYR A 92 -34.74 -3.64 8.17
N PRO A 93 -34.54 -2.32 8.37
CA PRO A 93 -35.58 -1.33 8.15
C PRO A 93 -36.14 -1.34 6.71
N MET A 94 -37.42 -1.73 6.57
CA MET A 94 -38.08 -1.85 5.27
C MET A 94 -38.09 -0.53 4.49
N GLU A 95 -38.26 0.61 5.18
CA GLU A 95 -38.22 1.96 4.60
C GLU A 95 -36.92 2.24 3.82
N LYS A 96 -35.81 1.64 4.23
CA LYS A 96 -34.52 1.77 3.54
C LYS A 96 -34.41 0.84 2.34
N MET A 97 -34.99 -0.36 2.42
CA MET A 97 -34.97 -1.35 1.33
C MET A 97 -35.88 -0.92 0.18
N VAL A 98 -37.10 -0.47 0.48
CA VAL A 98 -38.12 -0.15 -0.53
C VAL A 98 -37.65 0.87 -1.55
N LEU A 99 -36.75 1.79 -1.17
CA LEU A 99 -36.12 2.75 -2.09
C LEU A 99 -35.41 2.10 -3.29
N TYR A 100 -34.97 0.86 -3.16
CA TYR A 100 -34.20 0.13 -4.16
C TYR A 100 -34.93 -1.08 -4.74
N LEU A 101 -36.18 -1.30 -4.33
CA LEU A 101 -36.99 -2.48 -4.69
C LEU A 101 -38.25 -2.10 -5.49
N GLN A 102 -38.41 -0.83 -5.87
CA GLN A 102 -39.61 -0.29 -6.49
C GLN A 102 -39.86 -0.82 -7.91
N SER A 103 -41.13 -0.92 -8.30
CA SER A 103 -41.58 -1.41 -9.62
C SER A 103 -41.10 -0.60 -10.83
N ASN A 104 -40.73 0.67 -10.63
CA ASN A 104 -40.16 1.53 -11.67
C ASN A 104 -38.64 1.36 -11.85
N SER A 105 -37.98 0.56 -11.02
CA SER A 105 -36.53 0.33 -11.05
C SER A 105 -36.17 -1.02 -11.66
N THR A 106 -34.90 -1.15 -12.04
CA THR A 106 -34.33 -2.42 -12.52
C THR A 106 -33.26 -2.97 -11.58
N TYR A 107 -33.21 -4.29 -11.41
CA TYR A 107 -32.22 -4.92 -10.54
C TYR A 107 -31.60 -6.20 -11.09
N LYS A 108 -30.46 -6.59 -10.51
CA LYS A 108 -29.91 -7.95 -10.62
C LYS A 108 -29.43 -8.44 -9.25
N ILE A 109 -29.51 -9.76 -9.05
CA ILE A 109 -28.92 -10.43 -7.90
C ILE A 109 -27.71 -11.23 -8.39
N HIS A 110 -26.56 -10.98 -7.77
CA HIS A 110 -25.31 -11.69 -8.01
C HIS A 110 -25.00 -12.61 -6.83
N ILE A 111 -24.38 -13.75 -7.10
CA ILE A 111 -23.98 -14.69 -6.05
C ILE A 111 -22.47 -14.85 -6.10
N HIS A 112 -21.83 -14.62 -4.96
CA HIS A 112 -20.41 -14.81 -4.76
C HIS A 112 -20.15 -15.82 -3.66
N ALA A 113 -19.69 -17.01 -4.03
CA ALA A 113 -19.20 -18.00 -3.08
C ALA A 113 -17.67 -17.91 -3.00
N PHE A 114 -17.16 -17.62 -1.81
CA PHE A 114 -15.73 -17.69 -1.53
C PHE A 114 -15.34 -19.15 -1.28
N ASN A 115 -14.26 -19.59 -1.91
CA ASN A 115 -13.71 -20.96 -1.77
C ASN A 115 -14.65 -22.10 -2.22
N LYS A 116 -15.71 -21.80 -3.00
CA LYS A 116 -16.58 -22.81 -3.62
C LYS A 116 -17.08 -22.35 -4.98
N THR A 117 -17.23 -23.28 -5.92
CA THR A 117 -17.90 -23.03 -7.20
C THR A 117 -19.32 -23.57 -7.13
N LEU A 118 -20.31 -22.69 -7.34
CA LEU A 118 -21.71 -23.07 -7.36
C LEU A 118 -22.20 -23.34 -8.79
N THR A 119 -23.04 -24.36 -8.92
CA THR A 119 -23.82 -24.65 -10.13
C THR A 119 -24.90 -23.59 -10.38
N GLN A 120 -25.47 -23.56 -11.58
CA GLN A 120 -26.56 -22.62 -11.88
C GLN A 120 -27.85 -22.96 -11.13
N GLU A 121 -28.16 -24.24 -10.96
CA GLU A 121 -29.32 -24.68 -10.19
C GLU A 121 -29.23 -24.24 -8.73
N GLU A 122 -28.05 -24.39 -8.11
CA GLU A 122 -27.81 -23.90 -6.75
C GLU A 122 -28.02 -22.38 -6.68
N LYS A 123 -27.47 -21.63 -7.64
CA LYS A 123 -27.63 -20.16 -7.69
C LYS A 123 -29.09 -19.75 -7.79
N ILE A 124 -29.87 -20.39 -8.64
CA ILE A 124 -31.32 -20.11 -8.78
C ILE A 124 -32.01 -20.39 -7.45
N LYS A 125 -31.73 -21.53 -6.80
CA LYS A 125 -32.30 -21.87 -5.49
C LYS A 125 -32.02 -20.81 -4.41
N ARG A 126 -30.82 -20.19 -4.41
CA ARG A 126 -30.50 -19.09 -3.47
C ARG A 126 -31.33 -17.83 -3.76
N ILE A 127 -31.57 -17.53 -5.04
CA ILE A 127 -32.36 -16.37 -5.45
C ILE A 127 -33.83 -16.57 -5.09
N ASP A 128 -34.39 -17.74 -5.42
CA ASP A 128 -35.78 -18.08 -5.12
C ASP A 128 -36.06 -18.04 -3.62
N ALA A 129 -35.07 -18.41 -2.79
CA ALA A 129 -35.19 -18.32 -1.35
C ALA A 129 -35.34 -16.87 -0.80
N LEU A 130 -35.11 -15.85 -1.63
CA LEU A 130 -35.33 -14.43 -1.30
C LEU A 130 -36.71 -13.91 -1.72
N GLU A 131 -37.63 -14.76 -2.21
CA GLU A 131 -38.99 -14.38 -2.64
C GLU A 131 -39.80 -13.67 -1.55
N PHE A 132 -39.47 -13.87 -0.28
CA PHE A 132 -40.11 -13.17 0.84
C PHE A 132 -39.78 -11.66 0.91
N LEU A 133 -38.78 -11.19 0.17
CA LEU A 133 -38.45 -9.78 0.07
C LEU A 133 -39.31 -9.10 -1.01
N PRO A 134 -39.76 -7.85 -0.79
CA PRO A 134 -40.70 -7.17 -1.69
C PRO A 134 -40.00 -6.60 -2.94
N PHE A 135 -39.39 -7.47 -3.75
CA PHE A 135 -38.82 -7.10 -5.05
C PHE A 135 -39.95 -6.85 -6.05
N GLU A 136 -40.32 -5.59 -6.26
CA GLU A 136 -41.31 -5.21 -7.28
C GLU A 136 -40.66 -4.78 -8.61
N GLY A 137 -39.36 -4.47 -8.59
CA GLY A 137 -38.60 -4.03 -9.76
C GLY A 137 -38.48 -5.09 -10.86
N LYS A 138 -38.00 -4.69 -12.05
CA LYS A 138 -37.79 -5.60 -13.18
C LYS A 138 -36.36 -6.14 -13.20
N VAL A 139 -36.19 -7.43 -13.48
CA VAL A 139 -34.85 -8.04 -13.61
C VAL A 139 -34.17 -7.55 -14.88
N ASN A 140 -32.96 -6.99 -14.75
CA ASN A 140 -32.10 -6.58 -15.86
C ASN A 140 -30.65 -7.08 -15.64
N LEU A 141 -30.25 -8.12 -16.38
CA LEU A 141 -28.95 -8.74 -16.19
C LEU A 141 -27.78 -7.95 -16.82
N LYS A 142 -28.07 -7.04 -17.77
CA LYS A 142 -27.04 -6.31 -18.53
C LYS A 142 -26.71 -4.96 -17.90
N ASN A 143 -27.72 -4.14 -17.64
CA ASN A 143 -27.54 -2.78 -17.14
C ASN A 143 -28.60 -2.42 -16.09
N PRO A 144 -28.56 -3.05 -14.90
CA PRO A 144 -29.50 -2.75 -13.82
C PRO A 144 -29.14 -1.43 -13.12
N GLU A 145 -30.16 -0.79 -12.53
CA GLU A 145 -29.97 0.36 -11.63
C GLU A 145 -29.48 -0.09 -10.25
N HIS A 146 -29.93 -1.25 -9.78
CA HIS A 146 -29.59 -1.78 -8.47
C HIS A 146 -28.97 -3.17 -8.56
N ILE A 147 -27.87 -3.38 -7.85
CA ILE A 147 -27.16 -4.65 -7.82
C ILE A 147 -27.14 -5.15 -6.40
N PHE A 148 -27.67 -6.35 -6.18
CA PHE A 148 -27.67 -7.01 -4.88
C PHE A 148 -26.77 -8.23 -4.92
N TRP A 149 -26.15 -8.55 -3.80
CA TRP A 149 -25.24 -9.68 -3.69
C TRP A 149 -25.65 -10.58 -2.55
N ILE A 150 -25.68 -11.88 -2.84
CA ILE A 150 -25.55 -12.94 -1.83
C ILE A 150 -24.06 -13.29 -1.79
N LEU A 151 -23.46 -13.18 -0.61
CA LEU A 151 -22.06 -13.55 -0.41
C LEU A 151 -21.98 -14.70 0.59
N GLU A 152 -21.31 -15.78 0.20
CA GLU A 152 -21.18 -17.01 0.97
C GLU A 152 -19.69 -17.24 1.30
N ASP A 153 -19.36 -17.40 2.58
CA ASP A 153 -18.01 -17.73 3.04
C ASP A 153 -17.91 -19.23 3.36
N TYR A 154 -17.22 -20.02 2.51
CA TYR A 154 -16.95 -21.43 2.79
C TYR A 154 -15.61 -21.65 3.52
N GLY A 155 -15.06 -20.62 4.15
CA GLY A 155 -13.81 -20.70 4.90
C GLY A 155 -12.57 -20.73 4.01
N MET A 156 -11.41 -20.94 4.65
CA MET A 156 -10.10 -20.72 4.05
C MET A 156 -9.38 -21.99 3.58
N ASP A 157 -9.90 -23.18 3.92
CA ASP A 157 -9.28 -24.45 3.55
C ASP A 157 -9.87 -24.98 2.22
N PRO A 158 -9.13 -24.90 1.10
CA PRO A 158 -9.62 -25.39 -0.19
C PRO A 158 -9.69 -26.93 -0.24
N ASN A 159 -9.03 -27.64 0.68
CA ASN A 159 -9.03 -29.11 0.70
C ASN A 159 -10.17 -29.69 1.56
N ASN A 160 -10.80 -28.86 2.41
CA ASN A 160 -11.86 -29.25 3.29
C ASN A 160 -12.99 -28.20 3.28
N ILE A 161 -13.59 -28.04 2.10
CA ILE A 161 -14.66 -27.08 1.88
C ILE A 161 -15.95 -27.64 2.52
N PRO A 162 -16.59 -26.90 3.44
CA PRO A 162 -17.83 -27.35 4.07
C PRO A 162 -18.99 -27.41 3.06
N GLU A 163 -19.98 -28.25 3.35
CA GLU A 163 -21.17 -28.40 2.51
C GLU A 163 -22.00 -27.11 2.49
N GLU A 164 -22.19 -26.51 3.67
CA GLU A 164 -22.87 -25.23 3.88
C GLU A 164 -21.88 -24.12 4.23
N PRO A 165 -22.19 -22.86 3.88
CA PRO A 165 -21.31 -21.73 4.18
C PRO A 165 -21.26 -21.42 5.68
N LEU A 166 -20.11 -20.98 6.15
CA LEU A 166 -19.85 -20.61 7.54
C LEU A 166 -20.47 -19.26 7.91
N ASP A 167 -20.44 -18.32 6.97
CA ASP A 167 -21.08 -17.02 7.08
C ASP A 167 -21.79 -16.68 5.75
N LEU A 168 -22.96 -16.09 5.88
CA LEU A 168 -23.83 -15.65 4.80
C LEU A 168 -24.11 -14.15 4.95
N TYR A 169 -24.05 -13.44 3.82
CA TYR A 169 -24.32 -12.02 3.77
C TYR A 169 -25.25 -11.67 2.61
N PHE A 170 -26.11 -10.70 2.83
CA PHE A 170 -26.90 -10.07 1.77
C PHE A 170 -26.80 -8.56 1.86
N GLY A 171 -26.58 -7.92 0.72
CA GLY A 171 -26.45 -6.48 0.67
C GLY A 171 -26.55 -5.86 -0.72
N ARG A 172 -26.72 -4.54 -0.74
CA ARG A 172 -26.74 -3.72 -1.94
C ARG A 172 -25.33 -3.29 -2.30
N TRP A 173 -24.89 -3.57 -3.52
CA TRP A 173 -23.58 -3.13 -4.01
C TRP A 173 -23.54 -1.61 -4.12
N ILE A 174 -22.43 -1.03 -3.66
CA ILE A 174 -22.20 0.41 -3.67
C ILE A 174 -21.15 0.77 -4.72
N ALA A 175 -19.97 0.15 -4.64
CA ALA A 175 -18.85 0.45 -5.51
C ALA A 175 -17.79 -0.67 -5.51
N ASP A 176 -17.03 -0.74 -6.58
CA ASP A 176 -15.83 -1.57 -6.69
C ASP A 176 -14.56 -0.77 -6.35
N GLY A 177 -13.54 -1.49 -5.89
CA GLY A 177 -12.21 -0.96 -5.62
C GLY A 177 -11.40 -0.78 -6.89
N GLN A 178 -10.23 -0.18 -6.77
CA GLN A 178 -9.40 0.23 -7.90
C GLN A 178 -8.38 -0.84 -8.33
N ARG A 179 -8.77 -2.12 -8.33
CA ARG A 179 -7.84 -3.23 -8.63
C ARG A 179 -7.37 -3.23 -10.09
N GLU A 180 -8.13 -2.64 -11.00
CA GLU A 180 -7.76 -2.39 -12.39
C GLU A 180 -6.51 -1.52 -12.54
N LEU A 181 -6.18 -0.71 -11.52
CA LEU A 181 -4.94 0.06 -11.50
C LEU A 181 -3.69 -0.83 -11.46
N ILE A 182 -3.78 -2.02 -10.86
CA ILE A 182 -2.65 -2.95 -10.74
C ILE A 182 -2.19 -3.40 -12.14
N GLU A 183 -3.14 -3.73 -13.02
CA GLU A 183 -2.83 -4.17 -14.38
C GLU A 183 -2.37 -3.00 -15.26
N SER A 184 -3.09 -1.88 -15.23
CA SER A 184 -2.83 -0.71 -16.07
C SER A 184 -1.48 -0.04 -15.75
N TYR A 185 -1.05 -0.04 -14.49
CA TYR A 185 0.23 0.53 -14.03
C TYR A 185 1.34 -0.52 -13.85
N SER A 186 1.11 -1.75 -14.29
CA SER A 186 2.05 -2.85 -14.13
C SER A 186 3.43 -2.53 -14.71
N VAL A 187 4.48 -3.00 -14.03
CA VAL A 187 5.88 -2.76 -14.44
C VAL A 187 6.14 -3.25 -15.88
N LYS A 188 5.45 -4.31 -16.32
CA LYS A 188 5.56 -4.85 -17.69
C LYS A 188 5.18 -3.82 -18.76
N ARG A 189 4.17 -2.98 -18.49
CA ARG A 189 3.65 -1.96 -19.42
C ARG A 189 4.35 -0.61 -19.30
N ARG A 190 5.13 -0.37 -18.24
CA ARG A 190 5.77 0.92 -17.95
C ARG A 190 6.92 1.23 -18.91
N HIS A 191 6.97 2.45 -19.43
CA HIS A 191 7.97 2.87 -20.43
C HIS A 191 9.40 2.77 -19.88
N PHE A 192 9.69 3.47 -18.78
CA PHE A 192 10.98 3.51 -18.12
C PHE A 192 10.98 2.64 -16.86
N ILE A 193 11.81 1.59 -16.86
CA ILE A 193 11.95 0.64 -15.74
C ILE A 193 13.41 0.46 -15.34
N GLY A 194 13.61 0.07 -14.09
CA GLY A 194 14.88 -0.31 -13.49
C GLY A 194 14.82 -1.72 -12.91
N ASN A 195 15.94 -2.21 -12.37
CA ASN A 195 16.05 -3.57 -11.86
C ASN A 195 15.21 -3.82 -10.59
N THR A 196 14.91 -2.75 -9.85
CA THR A 196 14.20 -2.76 -8.58
C THR A 196 12.89 -1.96 -8.63
N SER A 197 12.34 -1.70 -9.83
CA SER A 197 11.08 -0.96 -9.96
C SER A 197 9.96 -1.61 -9.13
N MET A 198 9.33 -0.80 -8.27
CA MET A 198 8.23 -1.24 -7.41
C MET A 198 7.01 -1.70 -8.22
N ASP A 199 6.35 -2.75 -7.69
CA ASP A 199 5.07 -3.24 -8.18
C ASP A 199 3.95 -2.19 -8.03
N ALA A 200 2.99 -2.20 -8.96
CA ALA A 200 1.91 -1.23 -9.00
C ALA A 200 1.00 -1.32 -7.77
N CYS A 201 0.61 -2.53 -7.33
CA CYS A 201 -0.27 -2.72 -6.18
C CYS A 201 0.35 -2.11 -4.93
N LEU A 202 1.62 -2.45 -4.65
CA LEU A 202 2.34 -1.91 -3.50
C LEU A 202 2.54 -0.39 -3.60
N SER A 203 2.82 0.15 -4.79
CA SER A 203 2.98 1.59 -4.98
C SER A 203 1.69 2.36 -4.63
N PHE A 204 0.52 1.84 -5.01
CA PHE A 204 -0.78 2.43 -4.62
C PHE A 204 -1.08 2.27 -3.12
N ILE A 205 -0.75 1.11 -2.53
CA ILE A 205 -0.86 0.91 -1.08
C ILE A 205 0.00 1.93 -0.34
N MET A 206 1.24 2.16 -0.77
CA MET A 206 2.13 3.15 -0.17
C MET A 206 1.57 4.58 -0.26
N ALA A 207 1.03 4.98 -1.42
CA ALA A 207 0.36 6.27 -1.59
C ALA A 207 -0.89 6.42 -0.69
N ASN A 208 -1.64 5.34 -0.50
CA ASN A 208 -2.80 5.32 0.40
C ASN A 208 -2.38 5.40 1.89
N HIS A 209 -1.33 4.68 2.29
CA HIS A 209 -0.74 4.78 3.63
C HIS A 209 -0.21 6.19 3.92
N GLY A 210 0.40 6.82 2.91
CA GLY A 210 0.91 8.18 2.97
C GLY A 210 -0.19 9.24 3.02
N ARG A 211 -1.46 8.84 2.88
CA ARG A 211 -2.62 9.75 2.81
C ARG A 211 -2.45 10.83 1.73
N VAL A 212 -1.80 10.49 0.63
CA VAL A 212 -1.59 11.42 -0.49
C VAL A 212 -2.92 11.87 -1.05
N LYS A 213 -3.16 13.17 -1.20
CA LYS A 213 -4.37 13.75 -1.82
C LYS A 213 -3.99 14.75 -2.93
N ALA A 214 -5.00 15.26 -3.61
CA ALA A 214 -4.78 16.23 -4.68
C ALA A 214 -4.10 17.50 -4.14
N ASN A 215 -3.15 18.02 -4.91
CA ASN A 215 -2.31 19.18 -4.60
C ASN A 215 -1.25 19.00 -3.50
N ASP A 216 -1.12 17.80 -2.93
CA ASP A 216 0.01 17.49 -2.06
C ASP A 216 1.32 17.55 -2.83
N VAL A 217 2.43 17.87 -2.15
CA VAL A 217 3.79 17.68 -2.66
C VAL A 217 4.37 16.40 -2.06
N VAL A 218 4.62 15.40 -2.90
CA VAL A 218 5.17 14.10 -2.50
C VAL A 218 6.63 13.99 -2.95
N PHE A 219 7.48 13.58 -2.01
CA PHE A 219 8.91 13.44 -2.22
C PHE A 219 9.38 11.99 -2.07
N ASP A 220 10.23 11.55 -3.00
CA ASP A 220 10.95 10.28 -2.91
C ASP A 220 12.48 10.53 -2.91
N PRO A 221 13.17 10.40 -1.76
CA PRO A 221 14.62 10.59 -1.67
C PRO A 221 15.47 9.54 -2.39
N PHE A 222 14.85 8.42 -2.83
CA PHE A 222 15.50 7.33 -3.55
C PHE A 222 14.66 6.95 -4.78
N VAL A 223 14.42 7.94 -5.66
CA VAL A 223 13.37 7.89 -6.68
C VAL A 223 13.54 6.77 -7.70
N GLY A 224 14.77 6.33 -7.99
CA GLY A 224 15.05 5.35 -9.02
C GLY A 224 14.37 5.72 -10.34
N THR A 225 13.52 4.82 -10.86
CA THR A 225 12.78 5.08 -12.11
C THR A 225 11.43 5.78 -11.92
N GLY A 226 11.15 6.32 -10.73
CA GLY A 226 9.95 7.09 -10.42
C GLY A 226 8.67 6.29 -10.26
N GLY A 227 8.77 4.98 -9.99
CA GLY A 227 7.59 4.11 -9.87
C GLY A 227 6.61 4.56 -8.78
N LEU A 228 7.12 4.94 -7.61
CA LEU A 228 6.31 5.40 -6.47
C LEU A 228 5.66 6.76 -6.73
N LEU A 229 6.31 7.63 -7.51
CA LEU A 229 5.78 8.93 -7.89
C LEU A 229 4.53 8.81 -8.76
N ILE A 230 4.48 7.82 -9.66
CA ILE A 230 3.32 7.62 -10.56
C ILE A 230 2.02 7.39 -9.77
N SER A 231 2.07 6.54 -8.73
CA SER A 231 0.90 6.26 -7.89
C SER A 231 0.43 7.48 -7.12
N SER A 232 1.36 8.32 -6.64
CA SER A 232 1.04 9.57 -5.96
C SER A 232 0.43 10.60 -6.91
N ALA A 233 1.03 10.77 -8.10
CA ALA A 233 0.52 11.65 -9.15
C ALA A 233 -0.87 11.23 -9.66
N ARG A 234 -1.17 9.92 -9.67
CA ARG A 234 -2.50 9.40 -10.02
C ARG A 234 -3.61 9.91 -9.08
N PHE A 235 -3.26 10.21 -7.83
CA PHE A 235 -4.15 10.84 -6.84
C PHE A 235 -4.10 12.38 -6.86
N GLY A 236 -3.42 12.97 -7.85
CA GLY A 236 -3.39 14.41 -8.09
C GLY A 236 -2.33 15.16 -7.30
N ALA A 237 -1.36 14.47 -6.71
CA ALA A 237 -0.24 15.11 -6.01
C ALA A 237 0.87 15.51 -6.98
N TYR A 238 1.51 16.63 -6.70
CA TYR A 238 2.76 17.03 -7.34
C TYR A 238 3.92 16.19 -6.81
N VAL A 239 4.80 15.73 -7.69
CA VAL A 239 5.80 14.73 -7.35
C VAL A 239 7.21 15.18 -7.70
N CYS A 240 8.12 14.99 -6.75
CA CYS A 240 9.54 15.20 -6.96
C CYS A 240 10.37 14.08 -6.29
N GLY A 241 11.61 13.94 -6.70
CA GLY A 241 12.50 12.98 -6.06
C GLY A 241 13.97 13.27 -6.27
N THR A 242 14.82 12.52 -5.58
CA THR A 242 16.27 12.55 -5.75
C THR A 242 16.81 11.15 -5.98
N ASP A 243 17.87 11.03 -6.76
CA ASP A 243 18.69 9.82 -6.81
C ASP A 243 20.16 10.20 -6.92
N ILE A 244 21.05 9.36 -6.38
CA ILE A 244 22.49 9.56 -6.50
C ILE A 244 22.99 9.15 -7.89
N ASP A 245 22.27 8.27 -8.59
CA ASP A 245 22.67 7.77 -9.90
C ASP A 245 22.23 8.72 -11.03
N TYR A 246 23.20 9.47 -11.55
CA TYR A 246 23.03 10.39 -12.69
C TYR A 246 22.36 9.73 -13.90
N ASN A 247 22.74 8.49 -14.23
CA ASN A 247 22.19 7.82 -15.41
C ASN A 247 20.72 7.47 -15.22
N THR A 248 20.31 7.11 -14.01
CA THR A 248 18.94 6.75 -13.69
C THR A 248 18.04 7.98 -13.74
N VAL A 249 18.44 9.10 -13.13
CA VAL A 249 17.66 10.35 -13.21
C VAL A 249 17.47 10.81 -14.65
N HIS A 250 18.52 10.75 -15.46
CA HIS A 250 18.48 11.21 -16.85
C HIS A 250 18.09 10.13 -17.88
N GLY A 251 17.73 8.92 -17.45
CA GLY A 251 17.31 7.84 -18.37
C GLY A 251 18.42 7.36 -19.32
N LEU A 252 19.68 7.46 -18.92
CA LEU A 252 20.84 7.09 -19.73
C LEU A 252 21.30 5.64 -19.47
N GLY A 253 22.05 5.11 -20.42
CA GLY A 253 22.73 3.82 -20.27
C GLY A 253 21.90 2.61 -20.71
N LYS A 254 22.21 1.45 -20.15
CA LYS A 254 21.62 0.17 -20.56
C LYS A 254 20.16 0.07 -20.10
N ALA A 255 19.30 -0.45 -20.97
CA ALA A 255 17.93 -0.73 -20.59
C ALA A 255 17.87 -1.99 -19.71
N SER A 256 16.97 -2.01 -18.73
CA SER A 256 16.70 -3.20 -17.90
C SER A 256 15.88 -4.26 -18.65
N ARG A 257 15.32 -3.94 -19.82
CA ARG A 257 14.50 -4.86 -20.63
C ARG A 257 15.41 -5.85 -21.39
N LYS A 258 15.08 -7.15 -21.31
CA LYS A 258 15.87 -8.24 -21.94
C LYS A 258 16.17 -8.03 -23.43
N ASN A 259 15.22 -7.47 -24.18
CA ASN A 259 15.30 -7.32 -25.63
C ASN A 259 15.81 -5.94 -26.08
N GLN A 260 16.32 -5.13 -25.16
CA GLN A 260 16.76 -3.77 -25.44
C GLN A 260 18.11 -3.53 -24.79
N LYS A 261 19.12 -3.18 -25.59
CA LYS A 261 20.49 -3.00 -25.08
C LYS A 261 20.69 -1.63 -24.41
N TRP A 262 20.10 -0.58 -24.98
CA TRP A 262 20.26 0.81 -24.56
C TRP A 262 18.90 1.48 -24.41
N ARG A 263 18.78 2.40 -23.45
CA ARG A 263 17.56 3.16 -23.22
C ARG A 263 17.23 4.06 -24.42
N GLY A 264 15.94 4.26 -24.66
CA GLY A 264 15.47 5.20 -25.69
C GLY A 264 15.66 6.66 -25.29
N PRO A 265 15.64 7.62 -26.24
CA PRO A 265 15.85 9.04 -25.95
C PRO A 265 14.78 9.68 -25.05
N ASP A 266 13.57 9.11 -24.98
CA ASP A 266 12.48 9.54 -24.09
C ASP A 266 12.27 8.54 -22.93
N GLU A 267 13.22 7.65 -22.64
CA GLU A 267 13.06 6.62 -21.60
C GLU A 267 13.53 7.13 -20.23
N ASN A 268 12.74 8.03 -19.61
CA ASN A 268 13.08 8.68 -18.34
C ASN A 268 11.86 8.79 -17.39
N ILE A 269 12.06 9.37 -16.20
CA ILE A 269 11.02 9.53 -15.16
C ILE A 269 9.85 10.36 -15.68
N ARG A 270 10.11 11.50 -16.36
CA ARG A 270 9.06 12.36 -16.90
C ARG A 270 8.17 11.62 -17.90
N ALA A 271 8.77 10.82 -18.77
CA ALA A 271 8.05 10.03 -19.76
C ALA A 271 7.15 8.96 -19.14
N ASN A 272 7.54 8.38 -17.99
CA ASN A 272 6.63 7.53 -17.22
C ASN A 272 5.36 8.27 -16.80
N LEU A 273 5.47 9.51 -16.30
CA LEU A 273 4.29 10.29 -15.94
C LEU A 273 3.48 10.68 -17.19
N ARG A 274 4.15 11.04 -18.29
CA ARG A 274 3.50 11.34 -19.59
C ARG A 274 2.68 10.16 -20.12
N GLN A 275 3.21 8.94 -20.05
CA GLN A 275 2.53 7.72 -20.49
C GLN A 275 1.13 7.59 -19.89
N TYR A 276 0.95 8.01 -18.63
CA TYR A 276 -0.31 7.90 -17.90
C TYR A 276 -1.12 9.22 -17.89
N GLY A 277 -0.70 10.24 -18.64
CA GLY A 277 -1.36 11.56 -18.67
C GLY A 277 -1.15 12.38 -17.38
N LEU A 278 -0.08 12.08 -16.64
CA LEU A 278 0.23 12.66 -15.31
C LEU A 278 1.39 13.65 -15.33
N GLU A 279 1.94 13.99 -16.51
CA GLU A 279 3.12 14.87 -16.64
C GLU A 279 2.93 16.24 -15.98
N LYS A 280 1.70 16.78 -15.95
CA LYS A 280 1.37 18.04 -15.27
C LYS A 280 1.65 18.05 -13.76
N TYR A 281 1.77 16.89 -13.14
CA TYR A 281 2.09 16.75 -11.72
C TYR A 281 3.59 16.56 -11.46
N TYR A 282 4.39 16.36 -12.50
CA TYR A 282 5.83 16.17 -12.35
C TYR A 282 6.51 17.51 -12.07
N LEU A 283 7.14 17.64 -10.90
CA LEU A 283 7.95 18.80 -10.55
C LEU A 283 9.35 18.63 -11.14
N ASP A 284 10.17 17.76 -10.54
CA ASP A 284 11.44 17.35 -11.11
C ASP A 284 12.05 16.13 -10.40
N ALA A 285 13.11 15.56 -10.98
CA ALA A 285 14.00 14.62 -10.31
C ALA A 285 15.43 15.14 -10.34
N LEU A 286 16.05 15.22 -9.17
CA LEU A 286 17.37 15.83 -8.98
C LEU A 286 18.44 14.76 -8.74
N VAL A 287 19.64 14.98 -9.28
CA VAL A 287 20.80 14.16 -8.91
C VAL A 287 21.32 14.64 -7.56
N SER A 288 21.10 13.85 -6.50
CA SER A 288 21.47 14.22 -5.14
C SER A 288 21.72 12.99 -4.27
N ASP A 289 22.60 13.16 -3.29
CA ASP A 289 22.84 12.18 -2.24
C ASP A 289 21.88 12.39 -1.07
N ALA A 290 21.07 11.40 -0.74
CA ALA A 290 20.10 11.47 0.35
C ALA A 290 20.73 11.69 1.74
N SER A 291 22.02 11.37 1.91
CA SER A 291 22.75 11.66 3.16
C SER A 291 23.12 13.15 3.32
N LYS A 292 22.94 13.96 2.28
CA LYS A 292 23.28 15.38 2.27
C LYS A 292 22.03 16.21 1.95
N PRO A 293 21.49 16.94 2.92
CA PRO A 293 20.33 17.78 2.67
C PRO A 293 20.64 18.88 1.65
N ILE A 294 19.86 18.92 0.56
CA ILE A 294 19.92 19.99 -0.46
C ILE A 294 18.76 20.98 -0.35
N TRP A 295 17.78 20.65 0.49
CA TRP A 295 16.57 21.44 0.66
C TRP A 295 16.81 22.57 1.65
N ARG A 296 16.07 23.67 1.48
CA ARG A 296 16.01 24.70 2.53
C ARG A 296 15.31 24.11 3.75
N LYS A 297 15.85 24.41 4.95
CA LYS A 297 15.21 24.02 6.22
C LYS A 297 13.75 24.50 6.25
N GLY A 298 12.85 23.62 6.67
CA GLY A 298 11.43 23.90 6.81
C GLY A 298 10.55 22.75 6.36
N MET A 299 9.24 22.87 6.56
CA MET A 299 8.26 21.88 6.12
C MET A 299 7.93 22.11 4.65
N LEU A 300 8.28 21.14 3.80
CA LEU A 300 8.19 21.25 2.34
C LEU A 300 7.26 20.22 1.71
N PHE A 301 7.12 19.04 2.33
CA PHE A 301 6.46 17.89 1.71
C PHE A 301 5.27 17.41 2.55
N ASP A 302 4.15 17.15 1.89
CA ASP A 302 2.95 16.59 2.52
C ASP A 302 3.12 15.09 2.83
N ALA A 303 3.84 14.37 1.97
CA ALA A 303 4.23 12.99 2.20
C ALA A 303 5.63 12.69 1.66
N ILE A 304 6.32 11.77 2.33
CA ILE A 304 7.58 11.19 1.84
C ILE A 304 7.33 9.69 1.63
N ILE A 305 7.52 9.20 0.40
CA ILE A 305 7.22 7.81 0.04
C ILE A 305 8.42 7.24 -0.71
N THR A 306 9.02 6.17 -0.18
CA THR A 306 10.30 5.70 -0.72
C THR A 306 10.59 4.22 -0.47
N ASP A 307 11.46 3.64 -1.30
CA ASP A 307 12.03 2.30 -1.11
C ASP A 307 13.57 2.39 -1.12
N PRO A 308 14.21 2.62 0.04
CA PRO A 308 15.65 2.83 0.10
C PRO A 308 16.47 1.60 -0.35
N PRO A 309 17.70 1.76 -0.85
CA PRO A 309 18.51 0.64 -1.30
C PRO A 309 18.93 -0.28 -0.16
N TYR A 310 18.70 -1.60 -0.28
CA TYR A 310 19.07 -2.57 0.77
C TYR A 310 20.48 -3.14 0.63
N GLY A 311 21.24 -2.72 -0.39
CA GLY A 311 22.57 -3.26 -0.65
C GLY A 311 22.58 -4.67 -1.25
N ILE A 312 21.46 -5.18 -1.78
CA ILE A 312 21.41 -6.51 -2.45
C ILE A 312 21.53 -6.36 -3.97
N ARG A 313 20.57 -5.66 -4.58
CA ARG A 313 20.49 -5.45 -6.03
C ARG A 313 21.06 -4.09 -6.42
N GLU A 314 20.76 -3.06 -5.64
CA GLU A 314 21.32 -1.72 -5.76
C GLU A 314 22.40 -1.50 -4.69
N ALA A 315 23.45 -0.78 -5.05
CA ALA A 315 24.55 -0.48 -4.13
C ALA A 315 24.16 0.65 -3.17
N THR A 316 24.49 0.49 -1.89
CA THR A 316 24.32 1.56 -0.89
C THR A 316 25.52 2.50 -0.95
N ARG A 317 25.34 3.67 -1.55
CA ARG A 317 26.41 4.65 -1.79
C ARG A 317 26.05 6.00 -1.20
N ARG A 318 27.07 6.68 -0.70
CA ARG A 318 27.01 8.11 -0.36
C ARG A 318 28.23 8.80 -0.95
N THR A 319 28.11 10.09 -1.18
CA THR A 319 29.12 10.94 -1.77
C THR A 319 30.12 11.38 -0.70
N GLY A 320 31.39 11.02 -0.84
CA GLY A 320 32.48 11.57 0.00
C GLY A 320 33.58 10.56 0.29
N SER A 321 34.80 11.06 0.42
CA SER A 321 35.94 10.26 0.91
C SER A 321 36.03 10.31 2.43
N GLN A 322 36.51 9.23 3.08
CA GLN A 322 36.76 9.19 4.52
C GLN A 322 37.76 10.28 5.01
N LYS A 323 38.43 10.99 4.08
CA LYS A 323 39.39 12.07 4.32
C LYS A 323 38.81 13.49 4.22
N GLU A 324 37.58 13.68 3.74
CA GLU A 324 37.01 15.02 3.49
C GLU A 324 36.47 15.73 4.73
N ILE A 325 36.27 15.03 5.85
CA ILE A 325 35.89 15.64 7.14
C ILE A 325 36.97 16.64 7.62
N LEU A 326 38.20 16.56 7.10
CA LEU A 326 39.33 17.42 7.49
C LEU A 326 39.67 18.53 6.48
N LYS A 327 39.00 18.65 5.32
CA LYS A 327 39.37 19.60 4.26
C LYS A 327 38.20 20.42 3.70
N ALA A 328 37.32 20.93 4.57
CA ALA A 328 36.23 21.82 4.17
C ALA A 328 36.67 23.26 3.79
N THR A 329 37.98 23.52 3.59
CA THR A 329 38.51 24.90 3.50
C THR A 329 39.10 25.29 2.14
N GLU A 330 39.07 24.47 1.10
CA GLU A 330 39.58 24.89 -0.22
C GLU A 330 38.56 24.64 -1.33
N ARG A 331 38.18 25.74 -2.00
CA ARG A 331 37.18 25.81 -3.08
C ARG A 331 37.58 24.86 -4.22
N GLY A 332 36.71 23.89 -4.51
CA GLY A 332 36.92 22.89 -5.56
C GLY A 332 36.60 23.42 -6.95
N THR A 333 37.51 23.15 -7.89
CA THR A 333 37.41 23.36 -9.34
C THR A 333 36.31 22.51 -10.00
N GLU A 334 35.72 23.02 -11.08
CA GLU A 334 34.46 22.62 -11.76
C GLU A 334 34.36 21.19 -12.36
N ASN A 335 35.22 20.22 -12.04
CA ASN A 335 35.15 18.87 -12.64
C ASN A 335 35.43 17.70 -11.67
N HIS A 336 35.11 17.86 -10.39
CA HIS A 336 35.34 16.79 -9.41
C HIS A 336 34.11 15.87 -9.26
N ILE A 337 34.13 14.69 -9.91
CA ILE A 337 33.20 13.60 -9.59
C ILE A 337 33.60 13.07 -8.21
N SER A 338 32.82 13.41 -7.20
CA SER A 338 33.01 12.96 -5.82
C SER A 338 33.04 11.43 -5.72
N ILE A 339 34.04 10.90 -5.01
CA ILE A 339 34.23 9.45 -4.83
C ILE A 339 33.12 8.91 -3.92
N SER A 340 32.45 7.84 -4.35
CA SER A 340 31.40 7.18 -3.54
C SER A 340 32.02 6.36 -2.41
N SER A 341 31.53 6.51 -1.17
CA SER A 341 31.83 5.63 -0.04
C SER A 341 30.63 4.75 0.31
N ASN A 342 30.87 3.70 1.12
CA ASN A 342 29.83 2.80 1.59
C ASN A 342 28.84 3.56 2.49
N TYR A 343 27.56 3.47 2.15
CA TYR A 343 26.47 3.97 2.98
C TYR A 343 25.92 2.78 3.78
N HIS A 344 26.10 2.81 5.11
CA HIS A 344 25.58 1.74 5.94
C HIS A 344 24.04 1.78 5.97
N LEU A 345 23.43 0.60 6.06
CA LEU A 345 21.98 0.47 6.06
C LEU A 345 21.33 1.25 7.21
N SER A 346 21.91 1.18 8.40
CA SER A 346 21.46 1.97 9.56
C SER A 346 21.52 3.48 9.31
N ASP A 347 22.61 3.99 8.74
CA ASP A 347 22.76 5.41 8.42
C ASP A 347 21.70 5.88 7.42
N ILE A 348 21.38 5.07 6.39
CA ILE A 348 20.31 5.37 5.41
C ILE A 348 18.99 5.65 6.12
N PHE A 349 18.59 4.79 7.04
CA PHE A 349 17.33 4.96 7.73
C PHE A 349 17.39 6.10 8.74
N PHE A 350 18.49 6.30 9.46
CA PHE A 350 18.61 7.45 10.37
C PHE A 350 18.52 8.78 9.62
N ASP A 351 19.21 8.92 8.49
CA ASP A 351 19.15 10.10 7.64
C ASP A 351 17.75 10.31 7.04
N LEU A 352 17.08 9.22 6.65
CA LEU A 352 15.68 9.26 6.17
C LEU A 352 14.72 9.75 7.26
N LEU A 353 14.84 9.23 8.49
CA LEU A 353 14.00 9.65 9.62
C LEU A 353 14.27 11.11 9.99
N ASN A 354 15.53 11.55 10.00
CA ASN A 354 15.90 12.95 10.21
C ASN A 354 15.32 13.86 9.11
N SER A 355 15.46 13.45 7.84
CA SER A 355 14.91 14.18 6.70
C SER A 355 13.39 14.29 6.78
N ALA A 356 12.69 13.22 7.17
CA ALA A 356 11.26 13.27 7.38
C ALA A 356 10.87 14.13 8.58
N ALA A 357 11.63 14.10 9.66
CA ALA A 357 11.39 14.98 10.79
C ALA A 357 11.54 16.45 10.41
N GLU A 358 12.54 16.81 9.61
CA GLU A 358 12.80 18.19 9.18
C GLU A 358 11.79 18.66 8.12
N TYR A 359 11.62 17.91 7.03
CA TYR A 359 10.95 18.38 5.80
C TYR A 359 9.47 18.02 5.66
N LEU A 360 8.96 17.07 6.44
CA LEU A 360 7.55 16.70 6.37
C LEU A 360 6.69 17.77 7.06
N VAL A 361 5.49 18.04 6.55
CA VAL A 361 4.51 18.88 7.25
C VAL A 361 3.98 18.19 8.52
N MET A 362 3.47 18.95 9.47
CA MET A 362 2.79 18.40 10.65
C MET A 362 1.60 17.52 10.23
N GLY A 363 1.52 16.31 10.78
CA GLY A 363 0.52 15.31 10.39
C GLY A 363 0.76 14.64 9.03
N GLY A 364 1.78 15.06 8.28
CA GLY A 364 2.25 14.38 7.07
C GLY A 364 2.86 13.02 7.41
N ARG A 365 2.98 12.16 6.40
CA ARG A 365 3.45 10.77 6.59
C ARG A 365 4.69 10.42 5.80
N LEU A 366 5.61 9.73 6.49
CA LEU A 366 6.72 9.00 5.91
C LEU A 366 6.30 7.54 5.72
N VAL A 367 6.40 7.03 4.51
CA VAL A 367 6.10 5.64 4.15
C VAL A 367 7.30 5.03 3.48
N TYR A 368 7.89 3.99 4.09
CA TYR A 368 9.12 3.39 3.58
C TYR A 368 9.20 1.90 3.83
N TRP A 369 9.97 1.22 3.01
CA TRP A 369 10.29 -0.19 3.23
C TRP A 369 11.56 -0.37 4.04
N LEU A 370 11.48 -1.24 5.04
CA LEU A 370 12.57 -1.62 5.93
C LEU A 370 12.92 -3.10 5.71
N PRO A 371 14.12 -3.45 5.20
CA PRO A 371 14.52 -4.83 5.04
C PRO A 371 14.81 -5.49 6.40
N VAL A 372 14.35 -6.72 6.60
CA VAL A 372 14.51 -7.44 7.86
C VAL A 372 14.91 -8.90 7.65
N TYR A 373 15.78 -9.39 8.54
CA TYR A 373 16.10 -10.80 8.66
C TYR A 373 15.16 -11.42 9.70
N LYS A 374 14.24 -12.28 9.26
CA LYS A 374 13.11 -12.75 10.06
C LYS A 374 13.51 -13.43 11.38
N PRO A 375 14.54 -14.28 11.44
CA PRO A 375 14.92 -14.95 12.69
C PRO A 375 15.35 -14.01 13.82
N GLU A 376 15.78 -12.79 13.48
CA GLU A 376 16.25 -11.79 14.45
C GLU A 376 15.28 -10.60 14.55
N TYR A 377 14.14 -10.66 13.87
CA TYR A 377 13.21 -9.55 13.81
C TYR A 377 12.36 -9.46 15.08
N THR A 378 12.43 -8.30 15.74
CA THR A 378 11.46 -7.85 16.75
C THR A 378 11.01 -6.43 16.41
N GLU A 379 9.84 -5.98 16.85
CA GLU A 379 9.40 -4.60 16.55
C GLU A 379 10.29 -3.52 17.19
N GLU A 380 11.10 -3.89 18.18
CA GLU A 380 12.04 -3.00 18.86
C GLU A 380 13.19 -2.54 17.94
N ILE A 381 13.46 -3.27 16.86
CA ILE A 381 14.52 -2.90 15.91
C ILE A 381 14.13 -1.72 15.02
N ILE A 382 12.83 -1.38 14.93
CA ILE A 382 12.35 -0.35 14.00
C ILE A 382 12.95 0.99 14.43
N PRO A 383 13.74 1.67 13.58
CA PRO A 383 14.31 2.98 13.90
C PRO A 383 13.24 3.98 14.31
N ARG A 384 13.53 4.79 15.33
CA ARG A 384 12.61 5.81 15.85
C ARG A 384 13.22 7.20 15.78
N HIS A 385 12.34 8.21 15.78
CA HIS A 385 12.73 9.60 15.87
C HIS A 385 11.71 10.36 16.75
N PRO A 386 12.11 11.27 17.65
CA PRO A 386 11.21 11.97 18.57
C PRO A 386 10.05 12.72 17.89
N CYS A 387 10.28 13.18 16.66
CA CYS A 387 9.26 13.89 15.88
C CYS A 387 8.26 13.00 15.14
N LEU A 388 8.50 11.68 15.09
CA LEU A 388 7.76 10.74 14.28
C LEU A 388 7.09 9.67 15.14
N LYS A 389 5.82 9.41 14.87
CA LYS A 389 5.04 8.35 15.53
C LYS A 389 4.80 7.20 14.56
N LEU A 390 5.08 5.97 14.99
CA LEU A 390 4.75 4.76 14.24
C LEU A 390 3.22 4.59 14.15
N ILE A 391 2.71 4.49 12.92
CA ILE A 391 1.29 4.31 12.60
C ILE A 391 0.99 2.87 12.20
N SER A 392 1.84 2.25 11.38
CA SER A 392 1.67 0.87 10.94
C SER A 392 2.98 0.22 10.55
N ASN A 393 3.00 -1.11 10.64
CA ASN A 393 4.13 -1.98 10.36
C ASN A 393 3.59 -3.25 9.68
N CYS A 394 3.74 -3.38 8.36
CA CYS A 394 3.17 -4.49 7.58
C CYS A 394 4.27 -5.36 6.97
N GLU A 395 4.22 -6.68 7.14
CA GLU A 395 5.14 -7.62 6.49
C GLU A 395 4.82 -7.83 5.01
N GLN A 396 5.87 -7.79 4.20
CA GLN A 396 5.91 -8.53 2.96
C GLN A 396 7.02 -9.58 3.04
N MET A 397 6.63 -10.84 3.02
CA MET A 397 7.57 -11.95 2.95
C MET A 397 8.23 -12.01 1.57
N LEU A 398 9.57 -11.98 1.53
CA LEU A 398 10.35 -12.13 0.30
C LEU A 398 10.87 -13.57 0.14
N SER A 399 11.24 -14.19 1.27
CA SER A 399 11.64 -15.58 1.37
C SER A 399 11.33 -16.13 2.76
N SER A 400 11.67 -17.39 3.04
CA SER A 400 11.49 -18.01 4.36
C SER A 400 12.25 -17.28 5.48
N HIS A 401 13.38 -16.65 5.18
CA HIS A 401 14.25 -16.00 6.18
C HIS A 401 14.33 -14.48 6.04
N THR A 402 13.82 -13.93 4.95
CA THR A 402 13.93 -12.50 4.65
C THR A 402 12.57 -11.92 4.33
N SER A 403 12.27 -10.79 4.93
CA SER A 403 11.09 -10.00 4.61
C SER A 403 11.47 -8.53 4.55
N ARG A 404 10.52 -7.72 4.12
CA ARG A 404 10.58 -6.27 4.30
C ARG A 404 9.31 -5.82 4.99
N ARG A 405 9.43 -4.80 5.83
CA ARG A 405 8.34 -4.19 6.56
C ARG A 405 7.98 -2.88 5.90
N LEU A 406 6.72 -2.68 5.52
CA LEU A 406 6.24 -1.36 5.13
C LEU A 406 5.92 -0.59 6.40
N ILE A 407 6.74 0.41 6.68
CA ILE A 407 6.64 1.26 7.84
C ILE A 407 5.94 2.55 7.45
N THR A 408 4.96 2.96 8.25
CA THR A 408 4.31 4.26 8.13
C THR A 408 4.50 5.03 9.43
N MET A 409 5.11 6.21 9.32
CA MET A 409 5.35 7.13 10.41
C MET A 409 4.60 8.45 10.14
N GLU A 410 4.10 9.10 11.18
CA GLU A 410 3.42 10.40 11.08
C GLU A 410 4.19 11.45 11.89
N LYS A 411 4.37 12.66 11.34
CA LYS A 411 5.04 13.74 12.06
C LYS A 411 4.09 14.35 13.10
N VAL A 412 4.50 14.29 14.36
CA VAL A 412 3.71 14.69 15.53
C VAL A 412 4.36 15.81 16.36
N LYS A 413 5.61 16.18 16.04
CA LYS A 413 6.35 17.26 16.69
C LYS A 413 7.13 18.06 15.64
N GLU A 414 7.30 19.35 15.86
CA GLU A 414 8.24 20.17 15.11
C GLU A 414 9.69 19.75 15.40
N PHE A 415 10.53 19.85 14.38
CA PHE A 415 11.94 19.47 14.45
C PHE A 415 12.78 20.60 15.06
N GLU A 416 13.61 20.26 16.03
CA GLU A 416 14.61 21.15 16.62
C GLU A 416 16.02 20.65 16.27
N ASP A 417 17.01 21.54 16.18
CA ASP A 417 18.39 21.15 15.82
C ASP A 417 18.98 20.07 16.76
N LYS A 418 18.55 20.02 18.03
CA LYS A 418 18.96 18.98 18.99
C LYS A 418 18.44 17.59 18.63
N ASP A 419 17.31 17.50 17.90
CA ASP A 419 16.68 16.24 17.53
C ASP A 419 17.50 15.50 16.46
N GLN A 420 18.34 16.19 15.68
CA GLN A 420 19.22 15.60 14.64
C GLN A 420 20.08 14.43 15.16
N TYR A 421 20.52 14.52 16.42
CA TYR A 421 21.41 13.55 17.06
C TYR A 421 20.67 12.57 17.98
N SER A 422 19.33 12.54 17.96
CA SER A 422 18.54 11.71 18.89
C SER A 422 18.87 10.22 18.78
N HIS A 423 19.19 9.74 17.57
CA HIS A 423 19.56 8.36 17.30
C HIS A 423 20.87 7.93 17.97
N LEU A 424 21.72 8.87 18.41
CA LEU A 424 22.96 8.56 19.13
C LEU A 424 22.70 8.23 20.61
N LEU A 425 21.58 8.72 21.16
CA LEU A 425 21.20 8.56 22.56
C LEU A 425 20.16 7.45 22.77
N ASP A 426 19.62 6.90 21.68
CA ASP A 426 18.54 5.92 21.70
C ASP A 426 19.07 4.48 21.65
N TYR A 427 18.67 3.67 22.64
CA TYR A 427 19.03 2.25 22.72
C TYR A 427 18.50 1.44 21.53
N GLN A 428 17.32 1.78 20.98
CA GLN A 428 16.78 1.08 19.81
C GLN A 428 17.60 1.36 18.55
N SER A 429 18.18 2.55 18.44
CA SER A 429 19.11 2.88 17.36
C SER A 429 20.41 2.05 17.43
N LEU A 430 20.88 1.68 18.62
CA LEU A 430 21.98 0.71 18.79
C LEU A 430 21.60 -0.71 18.32
N LEU A 431 20.38 -1.15 18.60
CA LEU A 431 19.87 -2.45 18.13
C LEU A 431 19.85 -2.51 16.59
N TYR A 432 19.38 -1.45 15.94
CA TYR A 432 19.30 -1.43 14.47
C TYR A 432 20.68 -1.41 13.78
N LYS A 433 21.73 -0.86 14.42
CA LYS A 433 23.10 -0.92 13.86
C LYS A 433 23.60 -2.36 13.61
N GLY A 434 23.10 -3.35 14.35
CA GLY A 434 23.36 -4.77 14.10
C GLY A 434 22.88 -5.28 12.72
N HIS A 435 21.93 -4.57 12.11
CA HIS A 435 21.38 -4.89 10.79
C HIS A 435 22.25 -4.42 9.62
N ASN A 436 23.39 -3.76 9.86
CA ASN A 436 24.37 -3.49 8.81
C ASN A 436 24.89 -4.78 8.12
N SER A 437 24.79 -5.93 8.82
CA SER A 437 25.08 -7.28 8.30
C SER A 437 23.96 -7.89 7.44
N PHE A 438 22.87 -7.16 7.15
CA PHE A 438 21.71 -7.70 6.43
C PHE A 438 22.06 -8.32 5.08
N ARG A 439 22.96 -7.69 4.31
CA ARG A 439 23.42 -8.22 3.01
C ARG A 439 24.05 -9.60 3.17
N GLU A 440 24.94 -9.77 4.14
CA GLU A 440 25.64 -11.03 4.43
C GLU A 440 24.65 -12.11 4.89
N LYS A 441 23.70 -11.75 5.76
CA LYS A 441 22.62 -12.62 6.24
C LYS A 441 21.69 -13.06 5.12
N TYR A 442 21.36 -12.16 4.20
CA TYR A 442 20.55 -12.46 3.02
C TYR A 442 21.21 -13.54 2.16
N PHE A 443 22.48 -13.36 1.78
CA PHE A 443 23.18 -14.33 0.93
C PHE A 443 23.47 -15.65 1.64
N SER A 444 23.83 -15.65 2.92
CA SER A 444 24.03 -16.89 3.68
C SER A 444 22.74 -17.71 3.84
N GLY A 445 21.59 -17.06 4.00
CA GLY A 445 20.28 -17.70 4.00
C GLY A 445 19.93 -18.36 2.66
N VAL A 446 20.28 -17.72 1.55
CA VAL A 446 20.11 -18.28 0.20
C VAL A 446 20.97 -19.53 0.00
N THR A 447 22.26 -19.49 0.38
CA THR A 447 23.16 -20.64 0.28
C THR A 447 22.67 -21.83 1.11
N LYS A 448 22.20 -21.60 2.34
CA LYS A 448 21.64 -22.67 3.19
C LYS A 448 20.37 -23.29 2.58
N ARG A 449 19.54 -22.50 1.91
CA ARG A 449 18.34 -22.98 1.22
C ARG A 449 18.70 -23.87 0.03
N ILE A 450 19.61 -23.42 -0.84
CA ILE A 450 20.07 -24.21 -2.00
C ILE A 450 20.64 -25.55 -1.53
N ALA A 451 21.48 -25.55 -0.51
CA ALA A 451 22.04 -26.77 0.06
C ALA A 451 20.99 -27.72 0.69
N LYS A 452 19.84 -27.19 1.14
CA LYS A 452 18.72 -28.00 1.65
C LYS A 452 17.89 -28.59 0.50
N GLU A 453 17.59 -27.79 -0.53
CA GLU A 453 16.88 -28.24 -1.74
C GLU A 453 17.67 -29.30 -2.51
N GLU A 454 19.01 -29.18 -2.59
CA GLU A 454 19.89 -30.20 -3.18
C GLU A 454 19.89 -31.52 -2.39
N LYS A 455 19.80 -31.46 -1.06
CA LYS A 455 19.71 -32.66 -0.20
C LYS A 455 18.35 -33.34 -0.26
N GLU A 456 17.28 -32.57 -0.46
CA GLU A 456 15.92 -33.09 -0.62
C GLU A 456 15.72 -33.73 -2.01
N ASN A 457 16.37 -33.21 -3.06
CA ASN A 457 16.33 -33.79 -4.41
C ASN A 457 17.25 -35.01 -4.61
N GLN A 458 18.10 -35.34 -3.62
CA GLN A 458 18.96 -36.52 -3.60
C GLN A 458 18.37 -37.69 -2.80
N LYS A 459 17.18 -37.50 -2.22
CA LYS A 459 16.36 -38.54 -1.58
C LYS A 459 15.16 -38.84 -2.46
#